data_AF-A0A6N2ENZ8-F1
#
_entry.id   AF-A0A6N2ENZ8-F1
#
_cell.length_a   1.000
_cell.length_b   1.000
_cell.length_c   1.000
_cell.angle_alpha   90.00
_cell.angle_beta   90.00
_cell.angle_gamma   90.00
#
_symmetry.space_group_name_H-M   'P 1'
#
loop_
_entity.id
_entity.type
_entity.pdbx_description
1 polymer ?
#
loop_
_entity_poly.entity_id
_entity_poly.type
_entity_poly.pdbx_seq_one_letter_code
_entity_poly.pdbx_strand_id
1 'polypeptide(L)'
;MPAEPQHHKPSVQVEGSERGERDAGAPSNGRGPAPAPVSPPPLRDAALILDRLKSLSADEEFRGAFARVLRWLTDEATAQTPDETQSGPAPAQKAEPEPKRAPKKMARVSLNIGDAPSAEISVPDTGEASRQPEPQREPAKPARPEAAPPQTVVARARLKAEAARWAIERRRRIDEGADLRDHIAPTDKALIERARDLPNCYAWMLDPYASLPDDRALDDAAGNYECVADAFALTQHILEHDSAPDGFLERAYELLAESCSALRVQLDRLGFLPDADQDDAFNWLRTRVFEDQIYIARHMRLSDPADPALWTDRQERIGAIADELDQVVSFAKHRRQHLNKLGYIAKRWDDFDADEKRIQTDTLVETVERLIELGLKPSDPGIRDALIGLLDDLPPADDLPGRVGEAVRFADEHLARTEADQPPQPRRETRSPEAEKAAALLKGKVAVIIGGQCRPRSRDALRDGLNLAELRWIATRPHEPIDNFASQVIRDDVDLVMLAIRWSSHCFENVKALCDAHGKPFVRLPRGYGVNQVASEVLNQVSEVMETA
;
A
#
# COMPACT_ATOMS: atom_id res chain seq x y z
N MET A 1 -39.97 -42.81 32.91
CA MET A 1 -39.59 -42.84 31.49
C MET A 1 -40.81 -42.55 30.64
N PRO A 2 -40.80 -41.43 29.89
CA PRO A 2 -41.50 -41.36 28.63
C PRO A 2 -40.60 -40.85 27.50
N ALA A 3 -41.06 -41.12 26.29
CA ALA A 3 -40.32 -41.23 25.04
C ALA A 3 -39.89 -39.90 24.40
N GLU A 4 -38.79 -39.96 23.65
CA GLU A 4 -38.29 -38.94 22.72
C GLU A 4 -39.21 -38.77 21.50
N PRO A 5 -39.34 -37.54 20.96
CA PRO A 5 -39.90 -37.31 19.64
C PRO A 5 -38.79 -37.18 18.57
N GLN A 6 -38.95 -37.93 17.48
CA GLN A 6 -38.10 -37.85 16.28
C GLN A 6 -38.50 -36.68 15.38
N HIS A 7 -37.49 -36.00 14.86
CA HIS A 7 -37.58 -34.90 13.90
C HIS A 7 -38.01 -35.36 12.49
N HIS A 8 -39.03 -34.71 11.92
CA HIS A 8 -39.33 -34.75 10.49
C HIS A 8 -38.51 -33.67 9.74
N LYS A 9 -37.78 -34.09 8.70
CA LYS A 9 -37.29 -33.23 7.61
C LYS A 9 -38.26 -33.31 6.42
N PRO A 10 -38.57 -32.20 5.72
CA PRO A 10 -39.32 -32.26 4.48
C PRO A 10 -38.38 -32.47 3.27
N SER A 11 -38.77 -33.39 2.40
CA SER A 11 -38.21 -33.63 1.07
C SER A 11 -38.81 -32.64 0.07
N VAL A 12 -37.96 -31.96 -0.70
CA VAL A 12 -38.36 -31.13 -1.84
C VAL A 12 -38.24 -31.97 -3.12
N GLN A 13 -39.35 -32.03 -3.86
CA GLN A 13 -39.50 -32.70 -5.15
C GLN A 13 -38.77 -31.89 -6.25
N VAL A 14 -38.04 -32.59 -7.11
CA VAL A 14 -37.52 -32.07 -8.38
C VAL A 14 -38.36 -32.70 -9.49
N GLU A 15 -39.18 -31.89 -10.15
CA GLU A 15 -39.91 -32.28 -11.35
C GLU A 15 -38.96 -32.34 -12.55
N GLY A 16 -39.04 -33.46 -13.28
CA GLY A 16 -38.39 -33.66 -14.56
C GLY A 16 -39.23 -33.08 -15.70
N SER A 17 -38.55 -32.59 -16.73
CA SER A 17 -39.15 -32.27 -18.02
C SER A 17 -38.35 -32.92 -19.15
N GLU A 18 -39.11 -33.27 -20.18
CA GLU A 18 -38.97 -34.43 -21.04
C GLU A 18 -37.96 -34.31 -22.20
N ARG A 19 -37.72 -35.50 -22.76
CA ARG A 19 -36.94 -35.84 -23.96
C ARG A 19 -37.46 -35.15 -25.23
N GLY A 20 -36.53 -34.79 -26.10
CA GLY A 20 -36.75 -34.62 -27.53
C GLY A 20 -35.53 -35.10 -28.31
N GLU A 21 -35.61 -36.31 -28.86
CA GLU A 21 -34.71 -36.85 -29.89
C GLU A 21 -34.82 -36.03 -31.19
N ARG A 22 -33.67 -35.71 -31.81
CA ARG A 22 -33.53 -35.72 -33.29
C ARG A 22 -32.08 -35.61 -33.77
N ASP A 23 -31.74 -36.58 -34.61
CA ASP A 23 -30.84 -36.60 -35.77
C ASP A 23 -29.37 -36.14 -35.68
N ALA A 24 -28.50 -37.12 -35.94
CA ALA A 24 -27.09 -36.98 -36.25
C ALA A 24 -26.90 -36.52 -37.72
N GLY A 25 -26.27 -35.36 -37.89
CA GLY A 25 -25.76 -34.85 -39.16
C GLY A 25 -24.27 -34.48 -39.04
N ALA A 26 -23.46 -34.91 -40.00
CA ALA A 26 -22.01 -34.74 -40.08
C ALA A 26 -21.53 -33.27 -40.07
N PRO A 27 -20.29 -32.97 -39.64
CA PRO A 27 -19.80 -31.60 -39.57
C PRO A 27 -19.35 -31.09 -40.95
N SER A 28 -20.06 -30.09 -41.47
CA SER A 28 -19.61 -29.27 -42.60
C SER A 28 -18.75 -28.11 -42.09
N ASN A 29 -17.57 -27.93 -42.69
CA ASN A 29 -16.70 -26.76 -42.52
C ASN A 29 -17.42 -25.47 -42.96
N GLY A 30 -18.01 -24.76 -42.00
CA GLY A 30 -18.57 -23.41 -42.19
C GLY A 30 -17.57 -22.35 -41.73
N ARG A 31 -17.04 -21.57 -42.68
CA ARG A 31 -16.40 -20.27 -42.39
C ARG A 31 -17.42 -19.39 -41.67
N GLY A 32 -17.14 -19.04 -40.42
CA GLY A 32 -17.88 -18.00 -39.70
C GLY A 32 -17.67 -16.63 -40.38
N PRO A 33 -18.66 -15.71 -40.29
CA PRO A 33 -18.53 -14.37 -40.83
C PRO A 33 -17.42 -13.61 -40.10
N ALA A 34 -16.68 -12.79 -40.84
CA ALA A 34 -15.61 -11.95 -40.30
C ALA A 34 -16.12 -11.07 -39.15
N PRO A 35 -15.33 -10.86 -38.09
CA PRO A 35 -15.69 -9.96 -37.00
C PRO A 35 -15.91 -8.54 -37.54
N ALA A 36 -17.02 -7.92 -37.14
CA ALA A 36 -17.32 -6.53 -37.47
C ALA A 36 -16.23 -5.61 -36.88
N PRO A 37 -15.86 -4.51 -37.56
CA PRO A 37 -14.85 -3.59 -37.08
C PRO A 37 -15.27 -2.99 -35.73
N VAL A 38 -14.40 -3.11 -34.74
CA VAL A 38 -14.52 -2.46 -33.44
C VAL A 38 -14.51 -0.95 -33.69
N SER A 39 -15.64 -0.30 -33.42
CA SER A 39 -15.73 1.17 -33.55
C SER A 39 -14.86 1.84 -32.47
N PRO A 40 -14.18 2.95 -32.80
CA PRO A 40 -13.45 3.72 -31.80
C PRO A 40 -14.39 4.19 -30.68
N PRO A 41 -13.86 4.44 -29.46
CA PRO A 41 -14.66 4.90 -28.33
C PRO A 41 -15.53 6.09 -28.76
N PRO A 42 -16.81 6.14 -28.33
CA PRO A 42 -17.74 7.07 -28.92
C PRO A 42 -17.30 8.50 -28.61
N LEU A 43 -17.14 9.31 -29.67
CA LEU A 43 -17.00 10.78 -29.64
C LEU A 43 -18.03 11.51 -28.75
N ARG A 44 -19.04 10.78 -28.27
CA ARG A 44 -20.09 11.22 -27.36
C ARG A 44 -19.56 11.62 -25.99
N ASP A 45 -18.54 10.95 -25.46
CA ASP A 45 -17.98 11.26 -24.14
C ASP A 45 -17.07 12.51 -24.21
N ALA A 46 -16.29 12.64 -25.27
CA ALA A 46 -15.53 13.86 -25.55
C ALA A 46 -16.46 15.06 -25.77
N ALA A 47 -17.59 14.88 -26.48
CA ALA A 47 -18.59 15.91 -26.67
C ALA A 47 -19.27 16.31 -25.35
N LEU A 48 -19.61 15.35 -24.49
CA LEU A 48 -20.18 15.59 -23.15
C LEU A 48 -19.21 16.35 -22.23
N ILE A 49 -17.93 15.99 -22.25
CA ILE A 49 -16.88 16.69 -21.50
C ILE A 49 -16.69 18.11 -22.03
N LEU A 50 -16.65 18.30 -23.35
CA LEU A 50 -16.54 19.63 -23.96
C LEU A 50 -17.78 20.50 -23.69
N ASP A 51 -18.97 19.92 -23.67
CA ASP A 51 -20.21 20.65 -23.36
C ASP A 51 -20.28 21.03 -21.87
N ARG A 52 -19.82 20.13 -20.98
CA ARG A 52 -19.67 20.43 -19.55
C ARG A 52 -18.63 21.54 -19.32
N LEU A 53 -17.49 21.48 -20.00
CA LEU A 53 -16.45 22.52 -19.93
C LEU A 53 -16.95 23.86 -20.49
N LYS A 54 -17.76 23.85 -21.56
CA LYS A 54 -18.43 25.06 -22.06
C LYS A 54 -19.40 25.64 -21.03
N SER A 55 -20.22 24.80 -20.39
CA SER A 55 -21.15 25.26 -19.36
C SER A 55 -20.43 25.86 -18.14
N LEU A 56 -19.32 25.24 -17.71
CA LEU A 56 -18.49 25.73 -16.61
C LEU A 56 -17.69 26.97 -17.00
N SER A 57 -17.33 27.13 -18.27
CA SER A 57 -16.63 28.33 -18.76
C SER A 57 -17.48 29.60 -18.73
N ALA A 58 -18.81 29.49 -18.60
CA ALA A 58 -19.67 30.66 -18.40
C ALA A 58 -19.56 31.22 -16.98
N ASP A 59 -19.23 30.37 -15.99
CA ASP A 59 -19.03 30.74 -14.60
C ASP A 59 -17.72 31.54 -14.44
N GLU A 60 -17.83 32.73 -13.86
CA GLU A 60 -16.72 33.67 -13.67
C GLU A 60 -15.75 33.20 -12.57
N GLU A 61 -16.26 32.52 -11.54
CA GLU A 61 -15.45 31.93 -10.47
C GLU A 61 -14.65 30.73 -10.98
N PHE A 62 -15.28 29.87 -11.79
CA PHE A 62 -14.59 28.76 -12.45
C PHE A 62 -13.50 29.25 -13.40
N ARG A 63 -13.78 30.27 -14.24
CA ARG A 63 -12.76 30.89 -15.11
C ARG A 63 -11.58 31.43 -14.32
N GLY A 64 -11.85 32.08 -13.18
CA GLY A 64 -10.82 32.58 -12.28
C GLY A 64 -9.95 31.45 -11.70
N ALA A 65 -10.56 30.35 -11.25
CA ALA A 65 -9.84 29.20 -10.74
C ALA A 65 -9.03 28.48 -11.82
N PHE A 66 -9.63 28.26 -12.99
CA PHE A 66 -9.00 27.59 -14.13
C PHE A 66 -7.79 28.38 -14.67
N ALA A 67 -7.90 29.71 -14.75
CA ALA A 67 -6.79 30.58 -15.16
C ALA A 67 -5.63 30.62 -14.15
N ARG A 68 -5.88 30.34 -12.86
CA ARG A 68 -4.82 30.19 -11.84
C ARG A 68 -4.08 28.87 -12.02
N VAL A 69 -4.81 27.78 -12.26
CA VAL A 69 -4.21 26.46 -12.52
C VAL A 69 -3.37 26.46 -13.80
N LEU A 70 -3.87 27.05 -14.88
CA LEU A 70 -3.12 27.15 -16.13
C LEU A 70 -1.83 27.98 -15.98
N ARG A 71 -1.88 29.09 -15.24
CA ARG A 71 -0.66 29.86 -14.93
C ARG A 71 0.33 29.04 -14.14
N TRP A 72 -0.11 28.37 -13.08
CA TRP A 72 0.75 27.51 -12.29
C TRP A 72 1.42 26.41 -13.14
N LEU A 73 0.68 25.72 -14.00
CA LEU A 73 1.23 24.71 -14.91
C LEU A 73 2.23 25.29 -15.92
N THR A 74 2.01 26.51 -16.38
CA THR A 74 2.91 27.18 -17.34
C THR A 74 4.19 27.63 -16.63
N ASP A 75 4.07 28.19 -15.43
CA ASP A 75 5.19 28.64 -14.62
C ASP A 75 6.08 27.45 -14.22
N GLU A 76 5.48 26.32 -13.83
CA GLU A 76 6.18 25.06 -13.51
C GLU A 76 6.91 24.48 -14.73
N ALA A 77 6.29 24.54 -15.92
CA ALA A 77 6.90 24.09 -17.17
C ALA A 77 8.08 24.97 -17.60
N THR A 78 8.03 26.28 -17.35
CA THR A 78 9.15 27.19 -17.63
C THR A 78 10.27 27.14 -16.60
N ALA A 79 9.97 26.75 -15.35
CA ALA A 79 10.95 26.59 -14.29
C ALA A 79 11.87 25.36 -14.48
N GLN A 80 11.49 24.41 -15.35
CA GLN A 80 12.23 23.19 -15.63
C GLN A 80 13.15 23.25 -16.87
N THR A 81 13.36 24.43 -17.45
CA THR A 81 14.40 24.63 -18.47
C THR A 81 15.71 25.08 -17.82
N PRO A 82 16.72 24.19 -17.63
CA PRO A 82 18.03 24.62 -17.18
C PRO A 82 18.74 25.43 -18.28
N ASP A 83 19.27 26.58 -17.88
CA ASP A 83 20.08 27.50 -18.67
C ASP A 83 21.43 26.83 -19.01
N GLU A 84 21.55 26.27 -20.22
CA GLU A 84 22.82 25.79 -20.78
C GLU A 84 23.69 26.97 -21.21
N THR A 85 24.37 27.64 -20.27
CA THR A 85 25.62 28.32 -20.62
C THR A 85 26.59 28.39 -19.43
N GLN A 86 27.54 27.45 -19.36
CA GLN A 86 28.96 27.67 -18.99
C GLN A 86 29.70 26.33 -18.79
N SER A 87 30.39 25.85 -19.82
CA SER A 87 31.44 24.84 -19.69
C SER A 87 32.81 25.51 -19.86
N GLY A 88 33.51 25.73 -18.75
CA GLY A 88 34.93 26.06 -18.74
C GLY A 88 35.82 24.80 -18.76
N PRO A 89 37.06 24.86 -19.28
CA PRO A 89 37.88 23.68 -19.48
C PRO A 89 38.49 23.15 -18.16
N ALA A 90 38.42 21.83 -17.97
CA ALA A 90 38.98 21.11 -16.82
C ALA A 90 40.52 21.04 -16.86
N PRO A 91 41.21 21.09 -15.69
CA PRO A 91 42.66 20.97 -15.62
C PRO A 91 43.14 19.51 -15.63
N ALA A 92 44.30 19.30 -16.25
CA ALA A 92 44.99 18.02 -16.40
C ALA A 92 45.39 17.39 -15.05
N GLN A 93 45.07 16.10 -14.86
CA GLN A 93 45.53 15.29 -13.74
C GLN A 93 46.96 14.78 -13.96
N LYS A 94 47.79 14.92 -12.92
CA LYS A 94 49.17 14.41 -12.81
C LYS A 94 49.18 12.92 -12.50
N ALA A 95 50.10 12.20 -13.14
CA ALA A 95 50.42 10.81 -12.87
C ALA A 95 51.05 10.60 -11.48
N GLU A 96 50.67 9.50 -10.83
CA GLU A 96 51.15 9.03 -9.53
C GLU A 96 52.31 8.02 -9.71
N PRO A 97 53.34 8.00 -8.84
CA PRO A 97 54.56 7.19 -9.05
C PRO A 97 54.50 5.77 -8.48
N GLU A 98 55.23 4.85 -9.12
CA GLU A 98 55.38 3.44 -8.75
C GLU A 98 55.95 3.19 -7.33
N PRO A 99 55.52 2.11 -6.63
CA PRO A 99 56.01 1.79 -5.29
C PRO A 99 57.33 1.01 -5.29
N LYS A 100 58.21 1.38 -4.35
CA LYS A 100 59.52 0.75 -4.07
C LYS A 100 59.37 -0.63 -3.41
N ARG A 101 60.19 -1.59 -3.86
CA ARG A 101 60.31 -2.97 -3.31
C ARG A 101 60.95 -3.01 -1.92
N ALA A 102 60.36 -3.78 -1.01
CA ALA A 102 60.86 -4.09 0.33
C ALA A 102 61.90 -5.24 0.35
N PRO A 103 62.77 -5.32 1.39
CA PRO A 103 63.83 -6.33 1.48
C PRO A 103 63.33 -7.73 1.90
N LYS A 104 64.06 -8.76 1.43
CA LYS A 104 63.77 -10.19 1.59
C LYS A 104 63.90 -10.66 3.05
N LYS A 105 62.92 -11.43 3.52
CA LYS A 105 62.93 -12.10 4.84
C LYS A 105 63.67 -13.42 4.76
N MET A 106 64.41 -13.79 5.81
CA MET A 106 64.97 -15.14 5.99
C MET A 106 64.08 -15.93 6.94
N ALA A 107 63.80 -17.19 6.62
CA ALA A 107 63.03 -18.10 7.47
C ALA A 107 63.97 -19.07 8.20
N ARG A 108 63.69 -19.32 9.48
CA ARG A 108 64.32 -20.39 10.27
C ARG A 108 63.39 -21.59 10.28
N VAL A 109 63.94 -22.76 10.01
CA VAL A 109 63.20 -24.03 10.04
C VAL A 109 63.88 -24.96 11.02
N SER A 110 63.11 -25.48 11.97
CA SER A 110 63.56 -26.47 12.94
C SER A 110 63.11 -27.85 12.47
N LEU A 111 64.06 -28.76 12.27
CA LEU A 111 63.78 -30.15 11.88
C LEU A 111 63.91 -31.04 13.12
N ASN A 112 62.80 -31.64 13.53
CA ASN A 112 62.78 -32.63 14.61
C ASN A 112 62.81 -34.03 14.00
N ILE A 113 63.86 -34.80 14.31
CA ILE A 113 63.99 -36.20 13.94
C ILE A 113 64.18 -36.99 15.25
N GLY A 114 63.10 -37.52 15.80
CA GLY A 114 63.09 -38.32 17.03
C GLY A 114 63.44 -37.55 18.32
N ASP A 115 63.80 -38.27 19.38
CA ASP A 115 63.98 -37.75 20.75
C ASP A 115 65.36 -37.09 21.03
N ALA A 116 66.02 -36.55 20.01
CA ALA A 116 67.25 -35.77 20.19
C ALA A 116 66.99 -34.25 20.08
N PRO A 117 67.74 -33.38 20.79
CA PRO A 117 67.47 -31.94 20.79
C PRO A 117 67.69 -31.32 19.41
N SER A 118 66.72 -30.49 19.00
CA SER A 118 66.60 -29.84 17.69
C SER A 118 67.81 -28.97 17.35
N ALA A 119 68.34 -29.13 16.12
CA ALA A 119 69.32 -28.22 15.56
C ALA A 119 68.63 -27.21 14.62
N GLU A 120 68.86 -25.91 14.84
CA GLU A 120 68.40 -24.85 13.93
C GLU A 120 69.42 -24.57 12.84
N ILE A 121 68.99 -24.65 11.58
CA ILE A 121 69.80 -24.24 10.43
C ILE A 121 69.08 -23.10 9.71
N SER A 122 69.79 -22.00 9.46
CA SER A 122 69.30 -20.89 8.63
C SER A 122 69.67 -21.15 7.18
N VAL A 123 68.67 -21.41 6.33
CA VAL A 123 68.85 -21.63 4.90
C VAL A 123 68.33 -20.39 4.15
N PRO A 124 69.07 -19.83 3.19
CA PRO A 124 68.54 -18.78 2.31
C PRO A 124 67.42 -19.36 1.44
N ASP A 125 66.27 -18.68 1.44
CA ASP A 125 65.07 -19.05 0.67
C ASP A 125 65.35 -18.97 -0.84
N THR A 126 65.90 -20.04 -1.40
CA THR A 126 65.98 -20.27 -2.84
C THR A 126 64.72 -21.02 -3.24
N GLY A 127 63.61 -20.28 -3.32
CA GLY A 127 62.26 -20.78 -3.64
C GLY A 127 62.13 -21.37 -5.04
N GLU A 128 62.74 -22.53 -5.28
CA GLU A 128 62.67 -23.27 -6.55
C GLU A 128 62.28 -24.75 -6.42
N ALA A 129 61.82 -25.20 -5.25
CA ALA A 129 61.33 -26.57 -5.10
C ALA A 129 59.84 -26.58 -4.70
N SER A 130 59.00 -26.95 -5.67
CA SER A 130 57.53 -27.05 -5.65
C SER A 130 56.78 -25.82 -6.21
N ARG A 131 57.08 -25.47 -7.47
CA ARG A 131 56.07 -24.86 -8.34
C ARG A 131 55.03 -25.94 -8.64
N GLN A 132 53.97 -25.99 -7.84
CA GLN A 132 52.67 -26.24 -8.46
C GLN A 132 52.56 -25.29 -9.66
N PRO A 133 52.03 -25.71 -10.81
CA PRO A 133 51.79 -24.77 -11.89
C PRO A 133 51.08 -23.57 -11.25
N GLU A 134 51.72 -22.38 -11.32
CA GLU A 134 51.03 -21.14 -10.99
C GLU A 134 49.69 -21.28 -11.72
N PRO A 135 48.54 -21.19 -11.03
CA PRO A 135 47.27 -21.19 -11.72
C PRO A 135 47.46 -20.13 -12.78
N GLN A 136 47.51 -20.56 -14.05
CA GLN A 136 47.61 -19.64 -15.17
C GLN A 136 46.52 -18.64 -14.85
N ARG A 137 46.91 -17.40 -14.51
CA ARG A 137 45.95 -16.34 -14.27
C ARG A 137 45.21 -16.29 -15.59
N GLU A 138 44.04 -16.92 -15.64
CA GLU A 138 43.16 -16.83 -16.78
C GLU A 138 43.11 -15.33 -17.07
N PRO A 139 43.50 -14.91 -18.28
CA PRO A 139 43.54 -13.49 -18.60
C PRO A 139 42.21 -12.93 -18.14
N ALA A 140 42.27 -11.94 -17.23
CA ALA A 140 41.10 -11.44 -16.52
C ALA A 140 40.00 -11.26 -17.55
N LYS A 141 38.96 -12.10 -17.45
CA LYS A 141 37.87 -12.13 -18.42
C LYS A 141 37.43 -10.68 -18.58
N PRO A 142 37.48 -10.09 -19.80
CA PRO A 142 37.24 -8.66 -19.97
C PRO A 142 35.96 -8.31 -19.21
N ALA A 143 36.04 -7.28 -18.37
CA ALA A 143 34.92 -6.88 -17.53
C ALA A 143 33.69 -6.78 -18.42
N ARG A 144 32.67 -7.58 -18.09
CA ARG A 144 31.44 -7.59 -18.86
C ARG A 144 30.95 -6.14 -18.92
N PRO A 145 30.61 -5.59 -20.09
CA PRO A 145 30.11 -4.24 -20.18
C PRO A 145 28.96 -4.08 -19.17
N GLU A 146 29.02 -2.98 -18.41
CA GLU A 146 28.00 -2.64 -17.42
C GLU A 146 26.65 -2.63 -18.13
N ALA A 147 25.66 -3.32 -17.56
CA ALA A 147 24.33 -3.41 -18.16
C ALA A 147 23.75 -1.99 -18.29
N ALA A 148 23.08 -1.70 -19.40
CA ALA A 148 22.44 -0.41 -19.60
C ALA A 148 21.42 -0.14 -18.46
N PRO A 149 21.27 1.13 -18.01
CA PRO A 149 20.25 1.48 -17.04
C PRO A 149 18.85 1.04 -17.51
N PRO A 150 17.94 0.61 -16.61
CA PRO A 150 16.60 0.15 -16.97
C PRO A 150 15.83 1.12 -17.85
N GLN A 151 15.87 2.43 -17.55
CA GLN A 151 15.14 3.44 -18.34
C GLN A 151 15.65 3.52 -19.78
N THR A 152 16.96 3.30 -19.99
CA THR A 152 17.58 3.27 -21.32
C THR A 152 17.05 2.10 -22.13
N VAL A 153 16.96 0.91 -21.54
CA VAL A 153 16.44 -0.29 -22.23
C VAL A 153 14.97 -0.09 -22.64
N VAL A 154 14.15 0.46 -21.74
CA VAL A 154 12.75 0.81 -22.03
C VAL A 154 12.67 1.80 -23.19
N ALA A 155 13.43 2.89 -23.16
CA ALA A 155 13.42 3.92 -24.20
C ALA A 155 13.83 3.38 -25.58
N ARG A 156 14.90 2.58 -25.63
CA ARG A 156 15.38 1.94 -26.87
C ARG A 156 14.36 0.95 -27.43
N ALA A 157 13.77 0.10 -26.58
CA ALA A 157 12.72 -0.83 -26.99
C ALA A 157 11.49 -0.11 -27.57
N ARG A 158 11.02 0.98 -26.92
CA ARG A 158 9.92 1.80 -27.45
C ARG A 158 10.23 2.43 -28.79
N LEU A 159 11.43 3.00 -28.94
CA LEU A 159 11.86 3.61 -30.20
C LEU A 159 11.92 2.57 -31.32
N LYS A 160 12.41 1.36 -31.03
CA LYS A 160 12.45 0.26 -31.98
C LYS A 160 11.05 -0.20 -32.37
N ALA A 161 10.12 -0.32 -31.43
CA ALA A 161 8.72 -0.61 -31.75
C ALA A 161 8.11 0.44 -32.69
N GLU A 162 8.33 1.72 -32.38
CA GLU A 162 7.90 2.84 -33.23
C GLU A 162 8.53 2.77 -34.63
N ALA A 163 9.83 2.50 -34.73
CA ALA A 163 10.55 2.37 -35.99
C ALA A 163 10.05 1.19 -36.84
N ALA A 164 9.69 0.05 -36.23
CA ALA A 164 9.09 -1.08 -36.93
C ALA A 164 7.73 -0.73 -37.53
N ARG A 165 6.85 -0.07 -36.76
CA ARG A 165 5.54 0.39 -37.29
C ARG A 165 5.69 1.46 -38.35
N TRP A 166 6.65 2.37 -38.17
CA TRP A 166 6.96 3.37 -39.18
C TRP A 166 7.47 2.72 -40.47
N ALA A 167 8.24 1.63 -40.42
CA ALA A 167 8.68 0.93 -41.62
C ALA A 167 7.49 0.34 -42.43
N ILE A 168 6.45 -0.16 -41.76
CA ILE A 168 5.19 -0.60 -42.39
C ILE A 168 4.47 0.59 -43.03
N GLU A 169 4.26 1.66 -42.27
CA GLU A 169 3.59 2.88 -42.73
C GLU A 169 4.34 3.53 -43.90
N ARG A 170 5.68 3.52 -43.87
CA ARG A 170 6.55 4.00 -44.94
C ARG A 170 6.31 3.23 -46.24
N ARG A 171 6.24 1.90 -46.19
CA ARG A 171 5.93 1.07 -47.38
C ARG A 171 4.55 1.42 -47.95
N ARG A 172 3.53 1.49 -47.09
CA ARG A 172 2.17 1.89 -47.48
C ARG A 172 2.17 3.24 -48.19
N ARG A 173 2.88 4.24 -47.66
CA ARG A 173 2.99 5.58 -48.27
C ARG A 173 3.70 5.56 -49.62
N ILE A 174 4.76 4.77 -49.77
CA ILE A 174 5.46 4.61 -51.06
C ILE A 174 4.52 4.01 -52.11
N ASP A 175 3.76 2.99 -51.73
CA ASP A 175 2.79 2.34 -52.62
C ASP A 175 1.65 3.30 -53.03
N GLU A 176 1.29 4.24 -52.15
CA GLU A 176 0.34 5.32 -52.42
C GLU A 176 0.93 6.49 -53.23
N GLY A 177 2.22 6.44 -53.58
CA GLY A 177 2.90 7.46 -54.37
C GLY A 177 3.30 8.71 -53.58
N ALA A 178 3.45 8.61 -52.25
CA ALA A 178 3.93 9.71 -51.43
C ALA A 178 5.36 10.11 -51.81
N ASP A 179 5.63 11.43 -51.83
CA ASP A 179 6.98 11.94 -52.06
C ASP A 179 7.94 11.55 -50.93
N LEU A 180 9.07 10.92 -51.30
CA LEU A 180 10.07 10.43 -50.34
C LEU A 180 10.70 11.56 -49.52
N ARG A 181 10.95 12.71 -50.14
CA ARG A 181 11.66 13.82 -49.51
C ARG A 181 10.78 14.57 -48.54
N ASP A 182 9.51 14.76 -48.89
CA ASP A 182 8.61 15.63 -48.13
C ASP A 182 7.81 14.87 -47.06
N HIS A 183 7.47 13.59 -47.28
CA HIS A 183 6.58 12.84 -46.39
C HIS A 183 7.22 11.67 -45.62
N ILE A 184 8.40 11.20 -46.06
CA ILE A 184 9.06 10.02 -45.49
C ILE A 184 10.38 10.38 -44.81
N ALA A 185 11.28 11.06 -45.53
CA ALA A 185 12.61 11.41 -45.05
C ALA A 185 12.62 12.23 -43.74
N PRO A 186 11.68 13.16 -43.46
CA PRO A 186 11.66 13.88 -42.19
C PRO A 186 11.44 12.96 -40.99
N THR A 187 10.54 11.98 -41.12
CA THR A 187 10.24 11.01 -40.06
C THR A 187 11.38 10.01 -39.87
N ASP A 188 11.95 9.49 -40.97
CA ASP A 188 13.14 8.63 -40.93
C ASP A 188 14.28 9.35 -40.19
N LYS A 189 14.55 10.60 -40.55
CA LYS A 189 15.59 11.42 -39.92
C LYS A 189 15.32 11.63 -38.43
N ALA A 190 14.09 11.97 -38.06
CA ALA A 190 13.73 12.19 -36.66
C ALA A 190 13.91 10.93 -35.80
N LEU A 191 13.54 9.75 -36.32
CA LEU A 191 13.73 8.48 -35.61
C LEU A 191 15.21 8.08 -35.52
N ILE A 192 16.00 8.31 -36.59
CA ILE A 192 17.45 8.05 -36.59
C ILE A 192 18.17 8.97 -35.61
N GLU A 193 17.78 10.24 -35.53
CA GLU A 193 18.34 11.20 -34.55
C GLU A 193 18.03 10.74 -33.12
N ARG A 194 16.78 10.41 -32.81
CA ARG A 194 16.38 9.83 -31.51
C ARG A 194 17.14 8.53 -31.19
N ALA A 195 17.40 7.68 -32.18
CA ALA A 195 18.18 6.46 -31.97
C ALA A 195 19.64 6.78 -31.65
N ARG A 196 20.23 7.77 -32.32
CA ARG A 196 21.62 8.19 -32.08
C ARG A 196 21.80 8.79 -30.68
N ASP A 197 20.77 9.46 -30.16
CA ASP A 197 20.80 10.05 -28.82
C ASP A 197 20.71 8.99 -27.70
N LEU A 198 20.30 7.75 -28.03
CA LEU A 198 20.26 6.63 -27.10
C LEU A 198 21.52 5.76 -27.24
N PRO A 199 22.24 5.45 -26.14
CA PRO A 199 23.47 4.68 -26.21
C PRO A 199 23.23 3.25 -26.69
N ASN A 200 24.04 2.81 -27.66
CA ASN A 200 23.94 1.48 -28.28
C ASN A 200 22.55 1.16 -28.87
N CYS A 201 21.81 2.17 -29.35
CA CYS A 201 20.52 1.95 -30.02
C CYS A 201 20.69 1.94 -31.55
N TYR A 202 20.53 0.77 -32.15
CA TYR A 202 20.51 0.61 -33.61
C TYR A 202 19.10 0.25 -34.09
N ALA A 203 18.43 1.21 -34.75
CA ALA A 203 17.09 1.05 -35.31
C ALA A 203 17.15 0.42 -36.72
N TRP A 204 17.41 -0.89 -36.78
CA TRP A 204 17.62 -1.64 -38.02
C TRP A 204 16.47 -1.52 -39.04
N MET A 205 15.24 -1.25 -38.59
CA MET A 205 14.05 -1.05 -39.45
C MET A 205 14.18 0.18 -40.36
N LEU A 206 15.08 1.09 -40.01
CA LEU A 206 15.36 2.33 -40.75
C LEU A 206 16.62 2.23 -41.59
N ASP A 207 17.32 1.09 -41.59
CA ASP A 207 18.52 0.91 -42.40
C ASP A 207 18.13 0.81 -43.89
N PRO A 208 18.58 1.74 -44.75
CA PRO A 208 18.24 1.74 -46.17
C PRO A 208 18.84 0.54 -46.93
N TYR A 209 19.81 -0.16 -46.35
CA TYR A 209 20.47 -1.31 -46.94
C TYR A 209 19.95 -2.65 -46.39
N ALA A 210 19.13 -2.63 -45.34
CA ALA A 210 18.55 -3.85 -44.79
C ALA A 210 17.40 -4.36 -45.68
N SER A 211 17.42 -5.66 -45.98
CA SER A 211 16.26 -6.33 -46.56
C SER A 211 15.23 -6.55 -45.46
N LEU A 212 14.26 -5.64 -45.37
CA LEU A 212 13.22 -5.71 -44.36
C LEU A 212 12.25 -6.88 -44.61
N PRO A 213 11.78 -7.57 -43.56
CA PRO A 213 10.81 -8.66 -43.67
C PRO A 213 9.42 -8.15 -44.04
N ASP A 214 8.42 -9.02 -44.20
CA ASP A 214 7.04 -8.58 -44.47
C ASP A 214 6.42 -7.76 -43.31
N ASP A 215 5.34 -7.06 -43.60
CA ASP A 215 4.71 -6.13 -42.64
C ASP A 215 4.17 -6.83 -41.40
N ARG A 216 3.70 -8.07 -41.51
CA ARG A 216 3.23 -8.85 -40.36
C ARG A 216 4.39 -9.16 -39.42
N ALA A 217 5.53 -9.56 -39.97
CA ALA A 217 6.71 -9.86 -39.15
C ALA A 217 7.32 -8.60 -38.51
N LEU A 218 7.21 -7.44 -39.15
CA LEU A 218 7.54 -6.13 -38.55
C LEU A 218 6.58 -5.77 -37.42
N ASP A 219 5.27 -6.00 -37.58
CA ASP A 219 4.27 -5.71 -36.55
C ASP A 219 4.46 -6.62 -35.33
N ASP A 220 4.70 -7.92 -35.56
CA ASP A 220 5.07 -8.86 -34.50
C ASP A 220 6.34 -8.41 -33.78
N ALA A 221 7.37 -7.93 -34.50
CA ALA A 221 8.58 -7.38 -33.87
C ALA A 221 8.27 -6.14 -33.04
N ALA A 222 7.43 -5.22 -33.54
CA ALA A 222 7.01 -4.03 -32.81
C ALA A 222 6.31 -4.40 -31.49
N GLY A 223 5.32 -5.29 -31.55
CA GLY A 223 4.59 -5.76 -30.37
C GLY A 223 5.50 -6.46 -29.35
N ASN A 224 6.49 -7.23 -29.80
CA ASN A 224 7.46 -7.86 -28.90
C ASN A 224 8.40 -6.85 -28.22
N TYR A 225 8.85 -5.80 -28.94
CA TYR A 225 9.63 -4.72 -28.31
C TYR A 225 8.80 -3.97 -27.27
N GLU A 226 7.52 -3.71 -27.53
CA GLU A 226 6.64 -3.10 -26.54
C GLU A 226 6.44 -3.98 -25.32
N CYS A 227 6.19 -5.28 -25.49
CA CYS A 227 6.07 -6.21 -24.37
C CYS A 227 7.30 -6.17 -23.46
N VAL A 228 8.52 -6.08 -24.03
CA VAL A 228 9.76 -5.92 -23.25
C VAL A 228 9.76 -4.58 -22.51
N ALA A 229 9.44 -3.48 -23.20
CA ALA A 229 9.39 -2.16 -22.59
C ALA A 229 8.37 -2.07 -21.45
N ASP A 230 7.15 -2.57 -21.67
CA ASP A 230 6.04 -2.59 -20.71
C ASP A 230 6.35 -3.47 -19.50
N ALA A 231 6.81 -4.71 -19.71
CA ALA A 231 7.13 -5.62 -18.61
C ALA A 231 8.31 -5.09 -17.76
N PHE A 232 9.32 -4.50 -18.40
CA PHE A 232 10.46 -3.93 -17.69
C PHE A 232 10.03 -2.68 -16.90
N ALA A 233 9.27 -1.77 -17.50
CA ALA A 233 8.73 -0.60 -16.80
C ALA A 233 7.85 -0.99 -15.60
N LEU A 234 6.94 -1.97 -15.77
CA LEU A 234 6.14 -2.52 -14.67
C LEU A 234 7.02 -3.06 -13.54
N THR A 235 8.07 -3.79 -13.90
CA THR A 235 9.00 -4.36 -12.93
C THR A 235 9.73 -3.26 -12.13
N GLN A 236 10.19 -2.19 -12.80
CA GLN A 236 10.78 -1.02 -12.12
C GLN A 236 9.76 -0.37 -11.18
N HIS A 237 8.53 -0.19 -11.64
CA HIS A 237 7.46 0.42 -10.86
C HIS A 237 7.16 -0.38 -9.57
N ILE A 238 7.16 -1.72 -9.64
CA ILE A 238 7.01 -2.58 -8.45
C ILE A 238 8.18 -2.38 -7.48
N LEU A 239 9.42 -2.32 -7.98
CA LEU A 239 10.61 -2.16 -7.15
C LEU A 239 10.70 -0.80 -6.45
N GLU A 240 10.11 0.25 -7.04
CA GLU A 240 10.03 1.59 -6.45
C GLU A 240 8.97 1.71 -5.34
N HIS A 241 8.09 0.72 -5.21
CA HIS A 241 6.98 0.73 -4.27
C HIS A 241 7.10 -0.38 -3.21
N ASP A 242 7.65 -0.02 -2.04
CA ASP A 242 7.76 -0.89 -0.85
C ASP A 242 6.41 -1.50 -0.37
N SER A 243 5.28 -0.93 -0.81
CA SER A 243 3.93 -1.37 -0.45
C SER A 243 3.32 -2.36 -1.45
N ALA A 244 4.04 -2.74 -2.50
CA ALA A 244 3.58 -3.74 -3.45
C ALA A 244 3.41 -5.10 -2.72
N PRO A 245 2.28 -5.81 -2.90
CA PRO A 245 2.08 -7.11 -2.29
C PRO A 245 3.08 -8.15 -2.79
N ASP A 246 3.34 -9.16 -1.95
CA ASP A 246 4.13 -10.33 -2.34
C ASP A 246 3.57 -10.96 -3.63
N GLY A 247 4.46 -11.44 -4.49
CA GLY A 247 4.11 -12.12 -5.74
C GLY A 247 3.90 -11.21 -6.96
N PHE A 248 3.72 -9.89 -6.80
CA PHE A 248 3.71 -8.97 -7.96
C PHE A 248 5.03 -9.00 -8.72
N LEU A 249 6.14 -8.97 -7.98
CA LEU A 249 7.48 -8.99 -8.58
C LEU A 249 7.75 -10.30 -9.32
N GLU A 250 7.32 -11.43 -8.78
CA GLU A 250 7.44 -12.75 -9.42
C GLU A 250 6.67 -12.79 -10.75
N ARG A 251 5.39 -12.37 -10.76
CA ARG A 251 4.58 -12.32 -11.98
C ARG A 251 5.16 -11.36 -13.03
N ALA A 252 5.71 -10.22 -12.61
CA ALA A 252 6.36 -9.27 -13.51
C ALA A 252 7.66 -9.82 -14.10
N TYR A 253 8.46 -10.52 -13.29
CA TYR A 253 9.66 -11.24 -13.73
C TYR A 253 9.34 -12.36 -14.73
N GLU A 254 8.28 -13.13 -14.51
CA GLU A 254 7.81 -14.14 -15.46
C GLU A 254 7.43 -13.52 -16.81
N LEU A 255 6.67 -12.41 -16.80
CA LEU A 255 6.30 -11.70 -18.03
C LEU A 255 7.50 -11.05 -18.73
N LEU A 256 8.47 -10.52 -17.97
CA LEU A 256 9.69 -9.99 -18.56
C LEU A 256 10.53 -11.10 -19.20
N ALA A 257 10.65 -12.28 -18.55
CA ALA A 257 11.32 -13.45 -19.12
C ALA A 257 10.64 -13.92 -20.42
N GLU A 258 9.31 -14.03 -20.39
CA GLU A 258 8.49 -14.40 -21.56
C GLU A 258 8.70 -13.39 -22.70
N SER A 259 8.69 -12.09 -22.38
CA SER A 259 8.91 -11.01 -23.34
C SER A 259 10.30 -10.99 -23.96
N CYS A 260 11.36 -11.19 -23.16
CA CYS A 260 12.73 -11.30 -23.68
C CYS A 260 12.88 -12.52 -24.59
N SER A 261 12.32 -13.66 -24.18
CA SER A 261 12.39 -14.91 -24.95
C SER A 261 11.67 -14.79 -26.29
N ALA A 262 10.47 -14.21 -26.30
CA ALA A 262 9.68 -14.02 -27.51
C ALA A 262 10.35 -13.02 -28.49
N LEU A 263 10.85 -11.89 -27.98
CA LEU A 263 11.60 -10.92 -28.80
C LEU A 263 12.84 -11.57 -29.42
N ARG A 264 13.60 -12.35 -28.64
CA ARG A 264 14.76 -13.08 -29.17
C ARG A 264 14.37 -14.03 -30.31
N VAL A 265 13.30 -14.81 -30.12
CA VAL A 265 12.80 -15.74 -31.14
C VAL A 265 12.37 -14.99 -32.40
N GLN A 266 11.71 -13.84 -32.25
CA GLN A 266 11.32 -13.02 -33.39
C GLN A 266 12.54 -12.50 -34.15
N LEU A 267 13.53 -11.94 -33.45
CA LEU A 267 14.72 -11.39 -34.09
C LEU A 267 15.61 -12.46 -34.73
N ASP A 268 15.66 -13.67 -34.15
CA ASP A 268 16.34 -14.83 -34.74
C ASP A 268 15.70 -15.23 -36.08
N ARG A 269 14.36 -15.33 -36.12
CA ARG A 269 13.61 -15.64 -37.35
C ARG A 269 13.83 -14.59 -38.44
N LEU A 270 14.04 -13.34 -38.05
CA LEU A 270 14.28 -12.23 -38.96
C LEU A 270 15.76 -12.07 -39.35
N GLY A 271 16.69 -12.77 -38.71
CA GLY A 271 18.13 -12.66 -38.97
C GLY A 271 18.79 -11.39 -38.39
N PHE A 272 18.19 -10.77 -37.37
CA PHE A 272 18.70 -9.54 -36.73
C PHE A 272 19.31 -9.77 -35.34
N LEU A 273 19.74 -10.99 -35.02
CA LEU A 273 20.53 -11.25 -33.81
C LEU A 273 22.03 -10.95 -34.03
N PRO A 274 22.74 -10.49 -32.98
CA PRO A 274 22.25 -10.18 -31.62
C PRO A 274 21.57 -8.79 -31.52
N ASP A 275 20.70 -8.62 -30.53
CA ASP A 275 20.05 -7.34 -30.21
C ASP A 275 20.39 -6.89 -28.78
N ALA A 276 20.96 -5.69 -28.68
CA ALA A 276 21.45 -5.16 -27.41
C ALA A 276 20.34 -4.94 -26.37
N ASP A 277 19.12 -4.61 -26.78
CA ASP A 277 18.01 -4.36 -25.87
C ASP A 277 17.50 -5.63 -25.22
N GLN A 278 17.31 -6.66 -26.05
CA GLN A 278 16.94 -7.98 -25.58
C GLN A 278 18.02 -8.55 -24.64
N ASP A 279 19.30 -8.42 -25.00
CA ASP A 279 20.43 -8.90 -24.18
C ASP A 279 20.54 -8.14 -22.86
N ASP A 280 20.44 -6.81 -22.87
CA ASP A 280 20.51 -5.99 -21.66
C ASP A 280 19.34 -6.31 -20.72
N ALA A 281 18.10 -6.40 -21.23
CA ALA A 281 16.92 -6.78 -20.44
C ALA A 281 17.05 -8.16 -19.81
N PHE A 282 17.46 -9.16 -20.60
CA PHE A 282 17.62 -10.53 -20.12
C PHE A 282 18.73 -10.64 -19.07
N ASN A 283 19.87 -9.96 -19.28
CA ASN A 283 20.97 -9.99 -18.34
C ASN A 283 20.65 -9.25 -17.04
N TRP A 284 19.91 -8.14 -17.12
CA TRP A 284 19.38 -7.46 -15.96
C TRP A 284 18.45 -8.38 -15.16
N LEU A 285 17.46 -8.99 -15.82
CA LEU A 285 16.52 -9.91 -15.18
C LEU A 285 17.25 -11.08 -14.52
N ARG A 286 18.21 -11.69 -15.21
CA ARG A 286 19.01 -12.81 -14.68
C ARG A 286 19.79 -12.44 -13.41
N THR A 287 20.29 -11.21 -13.33
CA THR A 287 20.96 -10.72 -12.12
C THR A 287 19.95 -10.51 -10.99
N ARG A 288 18.81 -9.88 -11.29
CA ARG A 288 17.76 -9.59 -10.33
C ARG A 288 17.10 -10.83 -9.73
N VAL A 289 16.73 -11.82 -10.54
CA VAL A 289 16.15 -13.08 -10.03
C VAL A 289 17.10 -13.80 -9.07
N PHE A 290 18.41 -13.65 -9.27
CA PHE A 290 19.41 -14.18 -8.36
C PHE A 290 19.50 -13.34 -7.08
N GLU A 291 19.53 -12.01 -7.18
CA GLU A 291 19.56 -11.13 -6.00
C GLU A 291 18.32 -11.27 -5.11
N ASP A 292 17.14 -11.29 -5.72
CA ASP A 292 15.85 -11.36 -5.04
C ASP A 292 15.44 -12.79 -4.67
N GLN A 293 16.24 -13.80 -5.08
CA GLN A 293 15.99 -15.23 -4.84
C GLN A 293 14.64 -15.73 -5.36
N ILE A 294 14.19 -15.19 -6.50
CA ILE A 294 12.93 -15.58 -7.16
C ILE A 294 13.22 -16.58 -8.28
N TYR A 295 12.55 -17.72 -8.27
CA TYR A 295 12.72 -18.76 -9.28
C TYR A 295 11.72 -18.62 -10.42
N ILE A 296 12.19 -18.31 -11.63
CA ILE A 296 11.37 -18.33 -12.85
C ILE A 296 11.48 -19.69 -13.53
N ALA A 297 10.37 -20.42 -13.61
CA ALA A 297 10.34 -21.78 -14.15
C ALA A 297 10.51 -21.84 -15.69
N ARG A 298 10.01 -20.83 -16.41
CA ARG A 298 9.96 -20.82 -17.89
C ARG A 298 10.77 -19.70 -18.52
N HIS A 299 11.06 -19.82 -19.81
CA HIS A 299 11.57 -18.78 -20.71
C HIS A 299 12.97 -18.23 -20.40
N MET A 300 13.60 -18.68 -19.32
CA MET A 300 14.98 -18.35 -18.96
C MET A 300 16.04 -19.19 -19.72
N ARG A 301 15.61 -20.08 -20.63
CA ARG A 301 16.49 -21.02 -21.37
C ARG A 301 16.23 -20.96 -22.87
N LEU A 302 17.27 -21.17 -23.67
CA LEU A 302 17.17 -21.21 -25.14
C LEU A 302 16.23 -22.33 -25.64
N SER A 303 16.13 -23.43 -24.90
CA SER A 303 15.28 -24.58 -25.21
C SER A 303 13.81 -24.41 -24.79
N ASP A 304 13.45 -23.30 -24.15
CA ASP A 304 12.09 -22.98 -23.73
C ASP A 304 11.63 -21.64 -24.32
N PRO A 305 11.53 -21.55 -25.66
CA PRO A 305 11.18 -20.31 -26.35
C PRO A 305 9.71 -19.92 -26.08
N ALA A 306 9.47 -18.62 -25.90
CA ALA A 306 8.12 -18.07 -25.94
C ALA A 306 7.68 -17.82 -27.40
N ASP A 307 6.37 -17.83 -27.65
CA ASP A 307 5.81 -17.60 -28.99
C ASP A 307 5.71 -16.10 -29.29
N PRO A 308 6.44 -15.57 -30.30
CA PRO A 308 6.38 -14.16 -30.64
C PRO A 308 5.01 -13.70 -31.15
N ALA A 309 4.16 -14.59 -31.66
CA ALA A 309 2.84 -14.22 -32.19
C ALA A 309 1.81 -13.88 -31.08
N LEU A 310 2.10 -14.21 -29.82
CA LEU A 310 1.23 -13.96 -28.66
C LEU A 310 1.59 -12.67 -27.92
N TRP A 311 2.00 -11.62 -28.64
CA TRP A 311 2.38 -10.35 -28.00
C TRP A 311 1.17 -9.56 -27.48
N THR A 312 0.00 -9.65 -28.13
CA THR A 312 -1.23 -8.98 -27.66
C THR A 312 -1.71 -9.53 -26.32
N ASP A 313 -1.82 -10.85 -26.18
CA ASP A 313 -2.16 -11.52 -24.91
C ASP A 313 -1.19 -11.14 -23.79
N ARG A 314 0.12 -11.08 -24.09
CA ARG A 314 1.11 -10.64 -23.12
C ARG A 314 0.94 -9.18 -22.73
N GLN A 315 0.66 -8.27 -23.66
CA GLN A 315 0.36 -6.87 -23.32
C GLN A 315 -0.85 -6.76 -22.41
N GLU A 316 -1.93 -7.49 -22.69
CA GLU A 316 -3.13 -7.52 -21.84
C GLU A 316 -2.79 -8.02 -20.43
N ARG A 317 -1.99 -9.08 -20.31
CA ARG A 317 -1.52 -9.61 -19.02
C ARG A 317 -0.62 -8.62 -18.27
N ILE A 318 0.29 -7.92 -18.96
CA ILE A 318 1.13 -6.88 -18.36
C ILE A 318 0.27 -5.72 -17.85
N GLY A 319 -0.66 -5.23 -18.67
CA GLY A 319 -1.59 -4.15 -18.32
C GLY A 319 -2.45 -4.52 -17.11
N ALA A 320 -2.98 -5.74 -17.07
CA ALA A 320 -3.77 -6.21 -15.93
C ALA A 320 -3.01 -6.19 -14.60
N ILE A 321 -1.71 -6.53 -14.60
CA ILE A 321 -0.87 -6.43 -13.39
C ILE A 321 -0.60 -4.97 -13.02
N ALA A 322 -0.34 -4.12 -14.02
CA ALA A 322 -0.13 -2.69 -13.79
C ALA A 322 -1.37 -2.05 -13.15
N ASP A 323 -2.56 -2.33 -13.69
CA ASP A 323 -3.84 -1.83 -13.16
C ASP A 323 -4.10 -2.33 -11.73
N GLU A 324 -3.80 -3.62 -11.45
CA GLU A 324 -3.94 -4.21 -10.12
C GLU A 324 -2.99 -3.53 -9.11
N LEU A 325 -1.75 -3.26 -9.53
CA LEU A 325 -0.74 -2.58 -8.71
C LEU A 325 -1.14 -1.13 -8.42
N ASP A 326 -1.56 -0.37 -9.43
CA ASP A 326 -2.02 1.01 -9.30
C ASP A 326 -3.20 1.12 -8.33
N GLN A 327 -4.13 0.16 -8.39
CA GLN A 327 -5.21 0.07 -7.42
C GLN A 327 -4.66 -0.12 -6.00
N VAL A 328 -3.77 -1.08 -5.77
CA VAL A 328 -3.19 -1.33 -4.44
C VAL A 328 -2.41 -0.11 -3.92
N VAL A 329 -1.56 0.50 -4.75
CA VAL A 329 -0.75 1.67 -4.39
C VAL A 329 -1.65 2.86 -4.07
N SER A 330 -2.68 3.12 -4.90
CA SER A 330 -3.64 4.20 -4.64
C SER A 330 -4.46 3.95 -3.38
N PHE A 331 -4.89 2.71 -3.11
CA PHE A 331 -5.55 2.34 -1.86
C PHE A 331 -4.65 2.61 -0.65
N ALA A 332 -3.38 2.20 -0.69
CA ALA A 332 -2.42 2.46 0.38
C ALA A 332 -2.20 3.96 0.63
N LYS A 333 -2.09 4.75 -0.46
CA LYS A 333 -1.97 6.21 -0.40
C LYS A 333 -3.20 6.86 0.24
N HIS A 334 -4.39 6.49 -0.19
CA HIS A 334 -5.64 7.01 0.38
C HIS A 334 -5.79 6.63 1.86
N ARG A 335 -5.48 5.39 2.24
CA ARG A 335 -5.47 4.95 3.65
C ARG A 335 -4.55 5.84 4.50
N ARG A 336 -3.32 6.06 4.04
CA ARG A 336 -2.35 6.92 4.74
C ARG A 336 -2.86 8.37 4.86
N GLN A 337 -3.44 8.92 3.79
CA GLN A 337 -4.01 10.27 3.79
C GLN A 337 -5.13 10.41 4.83
N HIS A 338 -6.06 9.46 4.88
CA HIS A 338 -7.17 9.50 5.83
C HIS A 338 -6.71 9.25 7.28
N LEU A 339 -5.74 8.36 7.50
CA LEU A 339 -5.12 8.19 8.83
C LEU A 339 -4.43 9.48 9.29
N ASN A 340 -3.70 10.15 8.41
CA ASN A 340 -3.08 11.45 8.72
C ASN A 340 -4.13 12.52 9.03
N LYS A 341 -5.24 12.56 8.28
CA LYS A 341 -6.37 13.45 8.55
C LYS A 341 -7.00 13.17 9.92
N LEU A 342 -7.24 11.90 10.25
CA LEU A 342 -7.78 11.48 11.55
C LEU A 342 -6.83 11.87 12.69
N GLY A 343 -5.53 11.61 12.54
CA GLY A 343 -4.51 12.01 13.50
C GLY A 343 -4.39 13.53 13.67
N TYR A 344 -4.60 14.31 12.60
CA TYR A 344 -4.64 15.76 12.66
C TYR A 344 -5.84 16.27 13.49
N ILE A 345 -7.04 15.73 13.24
CA ILE A 345 -8.25 16.05 14.03
C ILE A 345 -7.98 15.73 15.50
N ALA A 346 -7.45 14.54 15.78
CA ALA A 346 -7.17 14.11 17.14
C ALA A 346 -6.17 15.03 17.86
N LYS A 347 -5.10 15.45 17.17
CA LYS A 347 -4.07 16.31 17.74
C LYS A 347 -4.55 17.73 18.06
N ARG A 348 -5.48 18.27 17.27
CA ARG A 348 -6.00 19.65 17.42
C ARG A 348 -7.31 19.72 18.21
N TRP A 349 -7.77 18.59 18.74
CA TRP A 349 -9.11 18.51 19.31
C TRP A 349 -9.37 19.50 20.44
N ASP A 350 -8.39 19.70 21.32
CA ASP A 350 -8.49 20.66 22.43
C ASP A 350 -8.42 22.13 21.99
N ASP A 351 -7.94 22.41 20.78
CA ASP A 351 -7.91 23.76 20.21
C ASP A 351 -9.27 24.18 19.66
N PHE A 352 -10.19 23.22 19.42
CA PHE A 352 -11.48 23.49 18.81
C PHE A 352 -12.51 23.97 19.83
N ASP A 353 -13.29 24.98 19.44
CA ASP A 353 -14.47 25.38 20.21
C ASP A 353 -15.64 24.38 20.05
N ALA A 354 -16.76 24.64 20.73
CA ALA A 354 -17.90 23.70 20.73
C ALA A 354 -18.55 23.53 19.34
N ASP A 355 -18.63 24.60 18.54
CA ASP A 355 -19.21 24.53 17.20
C ASP A 355 -18.25 23.84 16.23
N GLU A 356 -16.95 24.13 16.34
CA GLU A 356 -15.89 23.45 15.60
C GLU A 356 -15.84 21.95 15.93
N LYS A 357 -15.91 21.56 17.21
CA LYS A 357 -15.94 20.15 17.63
C LYS A 357 -17.11 19.39 17.00
N ARG A 358 -18.29 20.01 16.84
CA ARG A 358 -19.42 19.40 16.13
C ARG A 358 -19.08 19.12 14.66
N ILE A 359 -18.55 20.11 13.95
CA ILE A 359 -18.15 19.98 12.53
C ILE A 359 -17.04 18.92 12.36
N GLN A 360 -16.06 18.92 13.27
CA GLN A 360 -14.96 17.96 13.25
C GLN A 360 -15.41 16.54 13.62
N THR A 361 -16.47 16.40 14.42
CA THR A 361 -17.11 15.10 14.69
C THR A 361 -17.65 14.49 13.40
N ASP A 362 -18.41 15.25 12.60
CA ASP A 362 -18.93 14.77 11.32
C ASP A 362 -17.79 14.39 10.36
N THR A 363 -16.75 15.22 10.30
CA THR A 363 -15.55 14.98 9.49
C THR A 363 -14.80 13.72 9.94
N LEU A 364 -14.73 13.47 11.25
CA LEU A 364 -14.14 12.28 11.84
C LEU A 364 -14.93 11.03 11.47
N VAL A 365 -16.27 11.08 11.60
CA VAL A 365 -17.16 9.97 11.22
C VAL A 365 -16.93 9.59 9.76
N GLU A 366 -17.00 10.57 8.84
CA GLU A 366 -16.75 10.34 7.42
C GLU A 366 -15.35 9.76 7.16
N THR A 367 -14.33 10.27 7.86
CA THR A 367 -12.94 9.82 7.69
C THR A 367 -12.76 8.37 8.17
N VAL A 368 -13.37 7.99 9.29
CA VAL A 368 -13.33 6.61 9.81
C VAL A 368 -14.11 5.66 8.90
N GLU A 369 -15.30 6.04 8.44
CA GLU A 369 -16.05 5.25 7.46
C GLU A 369 -15.23 5.00 6.20
N ARG A 370 -14.59 6.05 5.66
CA ARG A 370 -13.77 5.93 4.46
C ARG A 370 -12.57 5.01 4.67
N LEU A 371 -11.91 5.06 5.83
CA LEU A 371 -10.84 4.12 6.17
C LEU A 371 -11.33 2.66 6.18
N ILE A 372 -12.52 2.43 6.71
CA ILE A 372 -13.13 1.10 6.77
C ILE A 372 -13.56 0.61 5.38
N GLU A 373 -14.12 1.49 4.53
CA GLU A 373 -14.39 1.20 3.12
C GLU A 373 -13.12 0.85 2.35
N LEU A 374 -12.01 1.53 2.67
CA LEU A 374 -10.70 1.23 2.10
C LEU A 374 -10.13 -0.09 2.63
N GLY A 375 -10.83 -0.81 3.51
CA GLY A 375 -10.49 -2.16 3.97
C GLY A 375 -9.77 -2.23 5.32
N LEU A 376 -9.68 -1.12 6.07
CA LEU A 376 -9.25 -1.20 7.47
C LEU A 376 -10.36 -1.81 8.32
N LYS A 377 -9.96 -2.55 9.36
CA LYS A 377 -10.91 -3.03 10.36
C LYS A 377 -11.23 -1.88 11.33
N PRO A 378 -12.42 -1.83 11.93
CA PRO A 378 -12.72 -0.87 13.00
C PRO A 378 -11.73 -0.94 14.18
N SER A 379 -11.12 -2.11 14.40
CA SER A 379 -10.10 -2.35 15.42
C SER A 379 -8.66 -2.02 14.99
N ASP A 380 -8.45 -1.42 13.82
CA ASP A 380 -7.12 -1.10 13.31
C ASP A 380 -6.36 -0.18 14.28
N PRO A 381 -5.08 -0.46 14.61
CA PRO A 381 -4.30 0.36 15.53
C PRO A 381 -4.25 1.85 15.17
N GLY A 382 -4.15 2.19 13.87
CA GLY A 382 -4.08 3.58 13.45
C GLY A 382 -5.37 4.36 13.71
N ILE A 383 -6.53 3.73 13.47
CA ILE A 383 -7.84 4.31 13.82
C ILE A 383 -7.96 4.42 15.33
N ARG A 384 -7.71 3.30 16.02
CA ARG A 384 -7.85 3.16 17.47
C ARG A 384 -7.02 4.20 18.22
N ASP A 385 -5.74 4.31 17.91
CA ASP A 385 -4.79 5.18 18.62
C ASP A 385 -5.15 6.66 18.42
N ALA A 386 -5.68 7.03 17.25
CA ALA A 386 -6.18 8.38 17.01
C ALA A 386 -7.49 8.68 17.76
N LEU A 387 -8.37 7.69 17.91
CA LEU A 387 -9.64 7.87 18.62
C LEU A 387 -9.49 7.93 20.15
N ILE A 388 -8.47 7.27 20.73
CA ILE A 388 -8.27 7.21 22.19
C ILE A 388 -8.29 8.59 22.85
N GLY A 389 -7.64 9.59 22.25
CA GLY A 389 -7.60 10.96 22.78
C GLY A 389 -8.92 11.71 22.71
N LEU A 390 -9.89 11.20 21.94
CA LEU A 390 -11.18 11.82 21.66
C LEU A 390 -12.34 11.13 22.39
N LEU A 391 -12.06 10.00 23.06
CA LEU A 391 -13.06 9.14 23.67
C LEU A 391 -13.87 9.80 24.78
N ASP A 392 -13.44 10.90 25.37
CA ASP A 392 -14.25 11.59 26.40
C ASP A 392 -15.21 12.64 25.80
N ASP A 393 -14.89 13.15 24.61
CA ASP A 393 -15.60 14.24 23.94
C ASP A 393 -16.51 13.80 22.79
N LEU A 394 -16.27 12.62 22.20
CA LEU A 394 -17.11 12.11 21.11
C LEU A 394 -18.53 11.76 21.61
N PRO A 395 -19.54 11.63 20.74
CA PRO A 395 -20.83 11.06 21.13
C PRO A 395 -20.71 9.61 21.66
N PRO A 396 -21.72 9.12 22.40
CA PRO A 396 -21.89 7.71 22.70
C PRO A 396 -21.73 6.83 21.46
N ALA A 397 -21.11 5.66 21.61
CA ALA A 397 -20.87 4.78 20.47
C ALA A 397 -22.15 4.31 19.77
N ASP A 398 -23.26 4.24 20.52
CA ASP A 398 -24.58 3.87 20.01
C ASP A 398 -25.26 5.00 19.22
N ASP A 399 -24.81 6.26 19.40
CA ASP A 399 -25.27 7.42 18.64
C ASP A 399 -24.47 7.62 17.33
N LEU A 400 -23.36 6.88 17.18
CA LEU A 400 -22.51 6.95 16.00
C LEU A 400 -22.92 5.88 14.96
N PRO A 401 -22.74 6.15 13.66
CA PRO A 401 -23.10 5.20 12.62
C PRO A 401 -22.35 3.87 12.76
N GLY A 402 -23.11 2.76 12.78
CA GLY A 402 -22.67 1.36 12.72
C GLY A 402 -21.18 1.10 13.02
N ARG A 403 -20.36 1.06 11.95
CA ARG A 403 -18.94 0.67 12.03
C ARG A 403 -18.05 1.71 12.72
N VAL A 404 -18.45 2.98 12.76
CA VAL A 404 -17.74 4.02 13.52
C VAL A 404 -17.98 3.83 15.01
N GLY A 405 -19.21 3.53 15.41
CA GLY A 405 -19.54 3.14 16.78
C GLY A 405 -18.70 1.94 17.23
N GLU A 406 -18.53 0.93 16.38
CA GLU A 406 -17.64 -0.22 16.64
C GLU A 406 -16.17 0.20 16.85
N ALA A 407 -15.63 1.10 16.01
CA ALA A 407 -14.26 1.59 16.15
C ALA A 407 -14.04 2.33 17.48
N VAL A 408 -15.01 3.15 17.91
CA VAL A 408 -15.01 3.84 19.21
C VAL A 408 -15.03 2.84 20.36
N ARG A 409 -15.87 1.78 20.29
CA ARG A 409 -15.88 0.71 21.30
C ARG A 409 -14.53 -0.01 21.38
N PHE A 410 -13.91 -0.36 20.25
CA PHE A 410 -12.59 -0.99 20.24
C PHE A 410 -11.50 -0.11 20.84
N ALA A 411 -11.54 1.20 20.58
CA ALA A 411 -10.62 2.16 21.20
C ALA A 411 -10.82 2.23 22.72
N ASP A 412 -12.06 2.28 23.19
CA ASP A 412 -12.39 2.28 24.62
C ASP A 412 -11.96 0.99 25.33
N GLU A 413 -12.26 -0.17 24.75
CA GLU A 413 -11.83 -1.48 25.27
C GLU A 413 -10.30 -1.61 25.35
N HIS A 414 -9.60 -1.11 24.33
CA HIS A 414 -8.14 -1.14 24.31
C HIS A 414 -7.53 -0.23 25.37
N LEU A 415 -8.08 0.97 25.56
CA LEU A 415 -7.65 1.88 26.61
C LEU A 415 -7.85 1.25 28.00
N ALA A 416 -9.02 0.66 28.24
CA ALA A 416 -9.33 -0.05 29.50
C ALA A 416 -8.35 -1.20 29.77
N ARG A 417 -8.02 -2.01 28.74
CA ARG A 417 -7.03 -3.09 28.87
C ARG A 417 -5.63 -2.56 29.17
N THR A 418 -5.20 -1.54 28.43
CA THR A 418 -3.87 -0.94 28.58
C THR A 418 -3.68 -0.33 29.97
N GLU A 419 -4.72 0.29 30.52
CA GLU A 419 -4.70 0.81 31.89
C GLU A 419 -4.62 -0.28 32.96
N ALA A 420 -5.23 -1.43 32.73
CA ALA A 420 -5.19 -2.56 33.64
C ALA A 420 -3.80 -3.21 33.71
N ASP A 421 -3.07 -3.24 32.59
CA ASP A 421 -1.75 -3.88 32.50
C ASP A 421 -0.61 -3.01 33.05
N GLN A 422 -0.78 -1.67 33.07
CA GLN A 422 0.26 -0.78 33.54
C GLN A 422 0.28 -0.63 35.08
N PRO A 423 1.45 -0.61 35.74
CA PRO A 423 1.55 -0.45 37.18
C PRO A 423 0.93 0.86 37.65
N PRO A 424 0.29 0.91 38.83
CA PRO A 424 -0.38 2.11 39.32
C PRO A 424 0.62 3.26 39.45
N GLN A 425 0.41 4.33 38.67
CA GLN A 425 1.11 5.59 38.88
C GLN A 425 0.21 6.53 39.68
N PRO A 426 0.74 7.23 40.70
CA PRO A 426 -0.04 8.19 41.46
C PRO A 426 -0.32 9.43 40.59
N ARG A 427 -1.45 9.44 39.87
CA ARG A 427 -1.98 10.67 39.29
C ARG A 427 -2.55 11.53 40.43
N ARG A 428 -1.80 12.55 40.84
CA ARG A 428 -2.34 13.64 41.67
C ARG A 428 -3.00 14.65 40.74
N GLU A 429 -4.21 14.37 40.29
CA GLU A 429 -5.07 15.44 39.79
C GLU A 429 -5.31 16.41 40.95
N THR A 430 -5.07 17.70 40.73
CA THR A 430 -5.41 18.73 41.70
C THR A 430 -6.93 18.74 41.85
N ARG A 431 -7.41 18.41 43.05
CA ARG A 431 -8.84 18.42 43.37
C ARG A 431 -9.37 19.84 43.20
N SER A 432 -10.47 19.98 42.46
CA SER A 432 -11.18 21.25 42.42
C SER A 432 -11.94 21.48 43.74
N PRO A 433 -12.37 22.72 44.05
CA PRO A 433 -13.22 22.98 45.23
C PRO A 433 -14.50 22.14 45.25
N GLU A 434 -15.08 21.87 44.08
CA GLU A 434 -16.22 20.97 43.90
C GLU A 434 -15.86 19.53 44.29
N ALA A 435 -14.68 19.06 43.90
CA ALA A 435 -14.19 17.73 44.30
C ALA A 435 -13.98 17.62 45.81
N GLU A 436 -13.49 18.67 46.47
CA GLU A 436 -13.37 18.67 47.94
C GLU A 436 -14.74 18.62 48.63
N LYS A 437 -15.71 19.41 48.15
CA LYS A 437 -17.08 19.41 48.69
C LYS A 437 -17.77 18.05 48.47
N ALA A 438 -17.69 17.50 47.26
CA ALA A 438 -18.24 16.18 46.96
C ALA A 438 -17.56 15.08 47.81
N ALA A 439 -16.25 15.15 47.98
CA ALA A 439 -15.50 14.20 48.80
C ALA A 439 -15.82 14.30 50.30
N ALA A 440 -16.29 15.45 50.78
CA ALA A 440 -16.80 15.59 52.15
C ALA A 440 -18.18 14.92 52.30
N LEU A 441 -19.09 15.12 51.34
CA LEU A 441 -20.43 14.50 51.31
C LEU A 441 -20.37 12.98 51.15
N LEU A 442 -19.40 12.49 50.37
CA LEU A 442 -19.24 11.07 50.03
C LEU A 442 -18.28 10.31 50.97
N LYS A 443 -17.75 10.98 51.99
CA LYS A 443 -16.74 10.39 52.87
C LYS A 443 -17.25 9.13 53.55
N GLY A 444 -16.60 8.00 53.28
CA GLY A 444 -16.93 6.70 53.87
C GLY A 444 -18.20 6.04 53.30
N LYS A 445 -18.79 6.60 52.25
CA LYS A 445 -19.96 6.06 51.56
C LYS A 445 -19.55 5.02 50.50
N VAL A 446 -20.43 4.08 50.17
CA VAL A 446 -20.24 3.13 49.06
C VAL A 446 -21.00 3.62 47.85
N ALA A 447 -20.32 3.73 46.71
CA ALA A 447 -20.95 4.09 45.45
C ALA A 447 -20.92 2.95 44.44
N VAL A 448 -21.93 2.90 43.57
CA VAL A 448 -22.00 2.01 42.41
C VAL A 448 -21.94 2.85 41.14
N ILE A 449 -21.03 2.51 40.22
CA ILE A 449 -21.04 3.00 38.83
C ILE A 449 -21.57 1.88 37.93
N ILE A 450 -22.54 2.21 37.08
CA ILE A 450 -23.10 1.33 36.06
C ILE A 450 -22.73 1.91 34.70
N GLY A 451 -22.17 1.08 33.82
CA GLY A 451 -21.82 1.47 32.46
C GLY A 451 -20.32 1.54 32.19
N GLY A 452 -19.96 1.44 30.92
CA GLY A 452 -18.58 1.44 30.44
C GLY A 452 -17.82 0.18 30.81
N GLN A 453 -16.57 0.09 30.37
CA GLN A 453 -15.63 -0.92 30.88
C GLN A 453 -15.02 -0.42 32.18
N CYS A 454 -14.97 -1.27 33.21
CA CYS A 454 -14.31 -0.90 34.46
C CYS A 454 -12.83 -0.62 34.18
N ARG A 455 -12.43 0.63 34.39
CA ARG A 455 -11.03 1.06 34.32
C ARG A 455 -10.47 1.07 35.74
N PRO A 456 -9.61 0.10 36.14
CA PRO A 456 -9.19 -0.05 37.53
C PRO A 456 -8.58 1.22 38.11
N ARG A 457 -7.83 1.97 37.29
CA ARG A 457 -7.21 3.24 37.68
C ARG A 457 -8.23 4.34 37.92
N SER A 458 -9.17 4.54 36.99
CA SER A 458 -10.24 5.52 37.18
C SER A 458 -11.10 5.15 38.39
N ARG A 459 -11.38 3.86 38.60
CA ARG A 459 -12.09 3.37 39.79
C ARG A 459 -11.38 3.77 41.08
N ASP A 460 -10.09 3.47 41.16
CA ASP A 460 -9.29 3.75 42.36
C ASP A 460 -9.12 5.27 42.57
N ALA A 461 -8.91 6.03 41.49
CA ALA A 461 -8.84 7.50 41.53
C ALA A 461 -10.16 8.13 41.99
N LEU A 462 -11.30 7.62 41.53
CA LEU A 462 -12.62 8.07 41.99
C LEU A 462 -12.87 7.71 43.45
N ARG A 463 -12.54 6.48 43.85
CA ARG A 463 -12.64 6.05 45.25
C ARG A 463 -11.83 6.97 46.17
N ASP A 464 -10.56 7.15 45.86
CA ASP A 464 -9.64 7.92 46.70
C ASP A 464 -9.93 9.43 46.60
N GLY A 465 -10.26 9.91 45.41
CA GLY A 465 -10.60 11.30 45.09
C GLY A 465 -11.85 11.80 45.80
N LEU A 466 -12.89 10.97 45.85
CA LEU A 466 -14.17 11.27 46.49
C LEU A 466 -14.27 10.75 47.93
N ASN A 467 -13.17 10.23 48.50
CA ASN A 467 -13.10 9.62 49.83
C ASN A 467 -14.16 8.52 50.09
N LEU A 468 -14.50 7.73 49.06
CA LEU A 468 -15.46 6.64 49.16
C LEU A 468 -14.85 5.49 49.99
N ALA A 469 -15.69 4.79 50.76
CA ALA A 469 -15.29 3.53 51.39
C ALA A 469 -15.05 2.44 50.34
N GLU A 470 -15.93 2.37 49.34
CA GLU A 470 -15.86 1.42 48.24
C GLU A 470 -16.50 2.02 46.98
N LEU A 471 -15.93 1.71 45.82
CA LEU A 471 -16.54 2.00 44.51
C LEU A 471 -16.73 0.69 43.75
N ARG A 472 -17.98 0.29 43.53
CA ARG A 472 -18.36 -0.89 42.75
C ARG A 472 -18.65 -0.48 41.32
N TRP A 473 -17.77 -0.84 40.39
CA TRP A 473 -17.96 -0.53 38.97
C TRP A 473 -18.48 -1.76 38.23
N ILE A 474 -19.73 -1.67 37.79
CA ILE A 474 -20.43 -2.72 37.06
C ILE A 474 -20.31 -2.41 35.57
N ALA A 475 -19.44 -3.16 34.90
CA ALA A 475 -19.33 -3.10 33.45
C ALA A 475 -20.60 -3.71 32.84
N THR A 476 -21.17 -3.04 31.83
CA THR A 476 -22.39 -3.49 31.15
C THR A 476 -22.12 -3.76 29.69
N ARG A 477 -22.79 -4.77 29.13
CA ARG A 477 -22.82 -4.99 27.68
C ARG A 477 -23.98 -4.24 27.03
N PRO A 478 -23.90 -3.94 25.72
CA PRO A 478 -25.07 -3.47 24.98
C PRO A 478 -26.26 -4.43 25.18
N HIS A 479 -27.43 -3.87 25.47
CA HIS A 479 -28.69 -4.60 25.70
C HIS A 479 -28.69 -5.58 26.88
N GLU A 480 -27.79 -5.41 27.84
CA GLU A 480 -27.83 -6.20 29.07
C GLU A 480 -29.07 -5.84 29.91
N PRO A 481 -29.85 -6.82 30.41
CA PRO A 481 -31.02 -6.53 31.23
C PRO A 481 -30.60 -6.00 32.62
N ILE A 482 -31.41 -5.09 33.17
CA ILE A 482 -31.18 -4.45 34.49
C ILE A 482 -31.07 -5.48 35.61
N ASP A 483 -31.79 -6.59 35.50
CA ASP A 483 -31.81 -7.66 36.52
C ASP A 483 -30.40 -8.19 36.86
N ASN A 484 -29.46 -8.13 35.91
CA ASN A 484 -28.09 -8.58 36.12
C ASN A 484 -27.32 -7.77 37.17
N PHE A 485 -27.70 -6.51 37.39
CA PHE A 485 -27.03 -5.62 38.33
C PHE A 485 -27.97 -4.97 39.35
N ALA A 486 -29.27 -5.21 39.27
CA ALA A 486 -30.24 -4.75 40.26
C ALA A 486 -29.85 -5.16 41.69
N SER A 487 -29.36 -6.39 41.86
CA SER A 487 -28.89 -6.90 43.15
C SER A 487 -27.75 -6.09 43.77
N GLN A 488 -26.92 -5.43 42.95
CA GLN A 488 -25.83 -4.58 43.44
C GLN A 488 -26.35 -3.19 43.84
N VAL A 489 -27.37 -2.68 43.15
CA VAL A 489 -28.02 -1.38 43.43
C VAL A 489 -28.85 -1.43 44.72
N ILE A 490 -29.57 -2.52 44.96
CA ILE A 490 -30.54 -2.66 46.06
C ILE A 490 -29.88 -2.76 47.43
N ARG A 491 -28.59 -3.10 47.50
CA ARG A 491 -27.91 -3.40 48.76
C ARG A 491 -28.02 -2.23 49.75
N ASP A 492 -28.22 -2.58 51.02
CA ASP A 492 -28.37 -1.60 52.10
C ASP A 492 -27.11 -0.74 52.25
N ASP A 493 -25.93 -1.31 51.97
CA ASP A 493 -24.64 -0.65 52.07
C ASP A 493 -24.34 0.37 50.96
N VAL A 494 -25.14 0.45 49.89
CA VAL A 494 -24.93 1.38 48.78
C VAL A 494 -25.60 2.72 49.06
N ASP A 495 -24.84 3.81 48.99
CA ASP A 495 -25.32 5.16 49.30
C ASP A 495 -25.53 6.03 48.05
N LEU A 496 -24.92 5.68 46.92
CA LEU A 496 -24.99 6.44 45.68
C LEU A 496 -24.92 5.51 44.47
N VAL A 497 -25.77 5.75 43.47
CA VAL A 497 -25.72 5.08 42.18
C VAL A 497 -25.44 6.10 41.07
N MET A 498 -24.44 5.81 40.24
CA MET A 498 -24.01 6.62 39.11
C MET A 498 -24.18 5.82 37.83
N LEU A 499 -24.79 6.42 36.79
CA LEU A 499 -24.94 5.82 35.47
C LEU A 499 -24.09 6.56 34.45
N ALA A 500 -23.08 5.89 33.89
CA ALA A 500 -22.24 6.39 32.82
C ALA A 500 -23.00 6.31 31.48
N ILE A 501 -23.75 7.37 31.16
CA ILE A 501 -24.76 7.33 30.10
C ILE A 501 -24.18 7.16 28.69
N ARG A 502 -22.92 7.52 28.48
CA ARG A 502 -22.23 7.31 27.20
C ARG A 502 -22.11 5.85 26.79
N TRP A 503 -22.13 4.94 27.75
CA TRP A 503 -22.03 3.50 27.53
C TRP A 503 -23.33 2.79 27.90
N SER A 504 -24.39 3.56 28.12
CA SER A 504 -25.67 3.04 28.57
C SER A 504 -26.58 2.84 27.36
N SER A 505 -26.90 1.59 27.03
CA SER A 505 -27.95 1.31 26.06
C SER A 505 -29.32 1.77 26.58
N HIS A 506 -30.29 1.98 25.68
CA HIS A 506 -31.68 2.35 26.04
C HIS A 506 -32.31 1.43 27.12
N CYS A 507 -31.82 0.21 27.29
CA CYS A 507 -32.27 -0.70 28.33
C CYS A 507 -32.05 -0.20 29.76
N PHE A 508 -31.27 0.88 29.97
CA PHE A 508 -30.93 1.41 31.30
C PHE A 508 -31.77 2.62 31.73
N GLU A 509 -32.79 3.01 30.95
CA GLU A 509 -33.70 4.11 31.32
C GLU A 509 -34.41 3.86 32.67
N ASN A 510 -34.66 2.60 33.02
CA ASN A 510 -35.34 2.22 34.27
C ASN A 510 -34.44 2.18 35.51
N VAL A 511 -33.12 2.39 35.39
CA VAL A 511 -32.21 2.38 36.56
C VAL A 511 -32.60 3.46 37.57
N LYS A 512 -33.04 4.62 37.10
CA LYS A 512 -33.53 5.68 38.01
C LYS A 512 -34.75 5.20 38.80
N ALA A 513 -35.72 4.56 38.15
CA ALA A 513 -36.92 4.06 38.82
C ALA A 513 -36.58 3.00 39.88
N LEU A 514 -35.58 2.16 39.60
CA LEU A 514 -35.05 1.21 40.59
C LEU A 514 -34.42 1.93 41.79
N CYS A 515 -33.60 2.95 41.56
CA CYS A 515 -33.01 3.74 42.65
C CYS A 515 -34.07 4.47 43.48
N ASP A 516 -35.05 5.10 42.83
CA ASP A 516 -36.16 5.81 43.49
C ASP A 516 -36.95 4.84 44.40
N ALA A 517 -37.24 3.61 43.93
CA ALA A 517 -37.97 2.60 44.68
C ALA A 517 -37.25 2.13 45.96
N HIS A 518 -35.93 2.26 46.01
CA HIS A 518 -35.08 1.85 47.14
C HIS A 518 -34.47 3.04 47.89
N GLY A 519 -34.91 4.27 47.60
CA GLY A 519 -34.42 5.48 48.27
C GLY A 519 -32.93 5.75 48.04
N LYS A 520 -32.39 5.34 46.89
CA LYS A 520 -30.97 5.53 46.55
C LYS A 520 -30.78 6.80 45.69
N PRO A 521 -29.92 7.74 46.09
CA PRO A 521 -29.51 8.86 45.24
C PRO A 521 -28.97 8.37 43.89
N PHE A 522 -29.39 9.03 42.81
CA PHE A 522 -29.04 8.65 41.43
C PHE A 522 -28.43 9.83 40.67
N VAL A 523 -27.27 9.60 40.05
CA VAL A 523 -26.52 10.60 39.27
C VAL A 523 -26.28 10.07 37.86
N ARG A 524 -26.55 10.89 36.85
CA ARG A 524 -26.14 10.61 35.46
C ARG A 524 -24.77 11.22 35.21
N LEU A 525 -23.87 10.46 34.59
CA LEU A 525 -22.55 10.93 34.17
C LEU A 525 -22.56 11.12 32.64
N PRO A 526 -22.86 12.33 32.14
CA PRO A 526 -22.94 12.63 30.70
C PRO A 526 -21.60 12.56 29.97
N ARG A 527 -20.51 12.57 30.71
CA ARG A 527 -19.13 12.68 30.21
C ARG A 527 -18.24 11.67 30.94
N GLY A 528 -16.93 11.76 30.72
CA GLY A 528 -15.94 10.87 31.33
C GLY A 528 -15.99 10.80 32.86
N TYR A 529 -15.23 9.85 33.40
CA TYR A 529 -15.22 9.51 34.84
C TYR A 529 -14.07 10.19 35.60
N GLY A 530 -13.67 11.40 35.19
CA GLY A 530 -12.67 12.19 35.90
C GLY A 530 -13.18 12.63 37.28
N VAL A 531 -12.31 12.67 38.30
CA VAL A 531 -12.72 12.94 39.69
C VAL A 531 -13.46 14.28 39.82
N ASN A 532 -12.89 15.34 39.24
CA ASN A 532 -13.48 16.69 39.30
C ASN A 532 -14.82 16.75 38.55
N GLN A 533 -14.94 16.01 37.45
CA GLN A 533 -16.17 15.96 36.65
C GLN A 533 -17.28 15.21 37.38
N VAL A 534 -16.99 14.02 37.90
CA VAL A 534 -17.94 13.24 38.69
C VAL A 534 -18.38 14.02 39.93
N ALA A 535 -17.45 14.70 40.61
CA ALA A 535 -17.77 15.56 41.74
C ALA A 535 -18.75 16.67 41.37
N SER A 536 -18.53 17.35 40.25
CA SER A 536 -19.43 18.40 39.75
C SER A 536 -20.83 17.84 39.50
N GLU A 537 -20.95 16.68 38.85
CA GLU A 537 -22.24 16.04 38.58
C GLU A 537 -22.97 15.60 39.85
N VAL A 538 -22.25 15.05 40.83
CA VAL A 538 -22.83 14.70 42.14
C VAL A 538 -23.40 15.93 42.82
N LEU A 539 -22.65 17.04 42.86
CA LEU A 539 -23.12 18.26 43.49
C LEU A 539 -24.32 18.88 42.77
N ASN A 540 -24.31 18.86 41.44
CA ASN A 540 -25.38 19.46 40.64
C ASN A 540 -26.69 18.66 40.72
N GLN A 541 -26.62 17.34 40.87
CA GLN A 541 -27.80 16.48 40.76
C GLN A 541 -28.38 16.02 42.10
N VAL A 542 -27.56 15.80 43.13
CA VAL A 542 -28.01 15.13 44.37
C VAL A 542 -27.49 15.73 45.68
N SER A 543 -26.85 16.91 45.66
CA SER A 543 -26.27 17.50 46.87
C SER A 543 -27.27 17.67 48.02
N GLU A 544 -28.47 18.21 47.75
CA GLU A 544 -29.51 18.44 48.78
C GLU A 544 -30.01 17.14 49.43
N VAL A 545 -30.13 16.07 48.65
CA VAL A 545 -30.54 14.74 49.13
C VAL A 545 -29.45 14.13 50.01
N MET A 546 -28.18 14.37 49.65
CA MET A 546 -27.03 13.82 50.38
C MET A 546 -26.69 14.58 51.67
N GLU A 547 -27.09 15.85 51.78
CA GLU A 547 -26.91 16.65 53.01
C GLU A 547 -27.92 16.29 54.11
N THR A 548 -29.05 15.69 53.73
CA THR A 548 -30.14 15.31 54.65
C THR A 548 -30.07 13.85 55.13
N ALA A 549 -29.19 13.04 54.54
CA ALA A 549 -29.01 11.61 54.80
C ALA A 549 -27.66 11.31 55.44
#